data_AF-A0A2K2U5U8-F1
#
_entry.id   AF-A0A2K2U5U8-F1
#
_cell.length_a   1.000
_cell.length_b   1.000
_cell.length_c   1.000
_cell.angle_alpha   90.00
_cell.angle_beta   90.00
_cell.angle_gamma   90.00
#
_symmetry.space_group_name_H-M   'P 1'
#
loop_
_entity.id
_entity.type
_entity.pdbx_description
1 polymer ?
#
loop_
_entity_poly.entity_id
_entity_poly.type
_entity_poly.pdbx_seq_one_letter_code
_entity_poly.pdbx_strand_id
1 'polypeptide(L)' 'MDTLSDRELNARLVELSKITSDLFERASATGTVPTEREEVLRIVAEQSEHARDRIAHPSSDAVEN' A
#
# COMPACT_ATOMS: atom_id res chain seq x y z
N MET A 1 1.69 -0.81 -22.15
CA MET A 1 1.68 0.19 -21.07
C MET A 1 0.23 0.55 -20.83
N ASP A 2 -0.41 -0.19 -19.94
CA ASP A 2 -1.84 -0.07 -19.68
C ASP A 2 -2.04 1.04 -18.64
N THR A 3 -1.86 2.29 -19.08
CA THR A 3 -1.84 3.49 -18.22
C THR A 3 -3.13 3.70 -17.43
N LEU A 4 -4.22 3.07 -17.87
CA LEU A 4 -5.51 3.03 -17.16
C LEU A 4 -5.44 2.16 -15.91
N SER A 5 -4.84 0.98 -16.01
CA SER A 5 -4.64 0.05 -14.88
C SER A 5 -3.75 0.64 -13.80
N ASP A 6 -2.65 1.30 -14.21
CA ASP A 6 -1.73 1.95 -13.27
C ASP A 6 -2.38 3.13 -12.54
N ARG A 7 -3.23 3.89 -13.23
CA ARG A 7 -3.95 5.03 -12.65
C ARG A 7 -5.02 4.58 -11.66
N GLU A 8 -5.74 3.51 -11.98
CA GLU A 8 -6.74 2.91 -11.09
C GLU A 8 -6.08 2.27 -9.86
N LEU A 9 -4.95 1.60 -10.04
CA LEU A 9 -4.15 1.07 -8.93
C LEU A 9 -3.69 2.20 -8.00
N ASN A 10 -3.13 3.27 -8.57
CA ASN A 10 -2.64 4.39 -7.78
C ASN A 10 -3.79 5.10 -7.02
N ALA A 11 -4.96 5.23 -7.65
CA ALA A 11 -6.15 5.76 -7.00
C ALA A 11 -6.60 4.89 -5.81
N ARG A 12 -6.63 3.56 -5.98
CA ARG A 12 -6.97 2.62 -4.91
C ARG A 12 -5.96 2.66 -3.76
N LEU A 13 -4.66 2.77 -4.05
CA LEU A 13 -3.62 2.88 -3.01
C LEU A 13 -3.76 4.17 -2.19
N VAL A 14 -4.09 5.29 -2.85
CA VAL A 14 -4.35 6.56 -2.16
C VAL A 14 -5.61 6.46 -1.28
N GLU A 15 -6.65 5.80 -1.77
CA GLU A 15 -7.90 5.62 -1.01
C GLU A 15 -7.69 4.73 0.22
N LEU A 16 -6.95 3.62 0.08
CA LEU A 16 -6.56 2.77 1.21
C LEU A 16 -5.74 3.52 2.25
N SER A 17 -4.76 4.31 1.82
CA SER A 17 -3.94 5.12 2.73
C SER A 17 -4.78 6.11 3.56
N LYS A 18 -5.81 6.71 2.95
CA LYS A 18 -6.75 7.60 3.65
C LYS A 18 -7.62 6.84 4.64
N ILE A 19 -8.21 5.72 4.23
CA ILE A 19 -9.05 4.89 5.11
C ILE A 19 -8.26 4.42 6.33
N THR A 20 -7.01 3.98 6.12
CA THR A 20 -6.12 3.57 7.19
C THR A 20 -5.77 4.74 8.12
N SER A 21 -5.46 5.92 7.56
CA SER A 21 -5.17 7.11 8.36
C SER A 21 -6.37 7.54 9.20
N ASP A 22 -7.57 7.60 8.60
CA ASP A 22 -8.82 7.94 9.28
C ASP A 22 -9.19 6.91 10.35
N LEU A 23 -8.94 5.62 10.10
CA LEU A 23 -9.14 4.55 11.07
C LEU A 23 -8.26 4.76 12.30
N PHE A 24 -7.00 5.13 12.11
CA PHE A 24 -6.08 5.39 13.21
C PHE A 24 -6.32 6.73 13.91
N GLU A 25 -6.78 7.76 13.21
CA GLU A 25 -7.19 9.03 13.84
C GLU A 25 -8.45 8.85 14.70
N ARG A 26 -9.39 7.98 14.27
CA ARG A 26 -10.63 7.69 15.01
C ARG A 26 -10.46 6.64 16.10
N ALA A 27 -9.41 5.82 16.05
CA ALA A 27 -9.05 4.88 17.10
C ALA A 27 -8.55 5.65 18.34
N SER A 28 -9.50 6.05 19.19
CA SER A 28 -9.30 6.70 20.47
C SER A 28 -8.27 5.98 21.37
N ALA A 29 -7.07 6.55 21.48
CA ALA A 29 -6.23 6.62 22.69
C ALA A 29 -6.12 5.36 23.58
N THR A 30 -5.74 4.21 23.02
CA THR A 30 -5.24 3.07 23.83
C THR A 30 -3.85 2.66 23.38
N GLY A 31 -2.85 2.99 24.21
CA GLY A 31 -1.51 2.39 24.23
C GLY A 31 -0.76 2.33 22.91
N THR A 32 -0.94 1.23 22.18
CA THR A 32 -0.11 0.79 21.06
C THR A 32 -0.58 1.27 19.68
N VAL A 33 -1.77 1.88 19.59
CA VAL A 33 -2.38 2.32 18.33
C VAL A 33 -1.47 3.23 17.47
N PRO A 34 -0.71 4.20 18.02
CA PRO A 34 0.23 4.99 17.23
C PRO A 34 1.39 4.17 16.63
N THR A 35 1.91 3.19 17.37
CA THR A 35 2.99 2.30 16.91
C THR A 35 2.48 1.32 15.85
N GLU A 36 1.30 0.75 16.06
CA GLU A 36 0.64 -0.13 15.08
C GLU A 36 0.27 0.63 13.80
N ARG A 37 -0.10 1.91 13.92
CA ARG A 37 -0.30 2.81 12.79
C ARG A 37 0.95 2.97 11.94
N GLU A 38 2.07 3.29 12.57
CA GLU A 38 3.33 3.48 11.87
C GLU A 38 3.77 2.19 11.16
N GLU A 39 3.59 1.04 11.80
CA GLU A 39 3.93 -0.26 11.23
C GLU A 39 3.05 -0.60 10.02
N VAL A 40 1.73 -0.38 10.12
CA VAL A 40 0.82 -0.61 8.98
C VAL A 40 1.15 0.32 7.81
N LEU A 41 1.44 1.61 8.08
CA LEU A 41 1.82 2.56 7.03
C LEU A 41 3.14 2.15 6.37
N ARG A 42 4.11 1.65 7.14
CA ARG A 42 5.38 1.13 6.62
C ARG A 42 5.16 -0.05 5.68
N ILE A 43 4.37 -1.04 6.11
CA ILE A 43 4.04 -2.23 5.30
C ILE A 43 3.33 -1.82 4.01
N VAL A 44 2.36 -0.90 4.08
CA VAL A 44 1.66 -0.40 2.87
C VAL A 44 2.64 0.28 1.90
N ALA A 45 3.58 1.06 2.40
CA ALA A 45 4.60 1.70 1.56
C ALA A 45 5.49 0.67 0.87
N GLU A 46 6.00 -0.32 1.61
CA GLU A 46 6.83 -1.41 1.07
C GLU A 46 6.10 -2.24 0.01
N GLN A 47 4.85 -2.62 0.28
CA GLN A 47 4.06 -3.39 -0.68
C GLN A 47 3.71 -2.56 -1.93
N SER A 48 3.50 -1.25 -1.77
CA SER A 48 3.28 -0.35 -2.90
C SER A 48 4.52 -0.22 -3.77
N GLU A 49 5.71 -0.17 -3.16
CA GLU A 49 6.98 -0.16 -3.89
C GLU A 49 7.20 -1.47 -4.64
N HIS A 50 7.00 -2.61 -3.99
CA HIS A 50 7.05 -3.93 -4.63
C HIS A 50 6.06 -4.06 -5.79
N ALA A 51 4.83 -3.56 -5.63
CA ALA A 51 3.83 -3.60 -6.69
C ALA A 51 4.23 -2.72 -7.89
N ARG A 52 4.77 -1.52 -7.63
CA ARG A 52 5.28 -0.63 -8.69
C ARG A 52 6.48 -1.24 -9.40
N ASP A 53 7.39 -1.86 -8.66
CA ASP A 53 8.57 -2.51 -9.24
C ASP A 53 8.17 -3.70 -10.13
N ARG A 54 7.21 -4.53 -9.68
CA ARG A 54 6.65 -5.62 -10.51
C ARG A 54 5.95 -5.14 -11.78
N ILE A 55 5.33 -3.96 -11.75
CA ILE A 55 4.69 -3.36 -12.93
C ILE A 55 5.74 -2.76 -13.87
N ALA A 56 6.75 -2.07 -13.31
CA ALA A 56 7.84 -1.45 -14.07
C ALA A 56 8.78 -2.50 -14.69
N HIS A 57 8.94 -3.65 -14.02
CA HIS A 57 9.76 -4.78 -14.44
C HIS A 57 8.91 -6.06 -14.44
N PRO A 58 8.03 -6.27 -15.44
CA PRO A 58 7.09 -7.41 -15.50
C PRO A 58 7.77 -8.78 -15.74
N SER A 59 9.07 -8.88 -15.51
CA SER A 59 9.88 -10.07 -15.76
C SER A 59 10.81 -10.33 -14.57
N SER A 60 10.30 -11.00 -13.54
CA SER A 60 11.14 -11.83 -12.64
C SER A 60 10.37 -12.92 -11.88
N ASP A 61 9.04 -12.86 -11.74
CA ASP A 61 8.27 -13.88 -11.01
C ASP A 61 7.44 -14.83 -11.91
N ALA A 62 7.62 -14.79 -13.23
CA ALA A 62 6.93 -15.69 -14.15
C ALA A 62 7.72 -16.98 -14.50
N VAL A 63 8.84 -17.23 -13.84
CA VAL A 63 9.65 -18.45 -14.04
C VAL A 63 10.16 -18.99 -12.71
N GLU A 64 9.29 -19.62 -11.94
CA GLU A 64 9.61 -20.90 -11.28
C GLU A 64 8.32 -21.59 -10.79
N ASN A 65 8.26 -22.90 -11.05
CA ASN A 65 7.11 -23.82 -11.02
C ASN A 65 6.15 -23.75 -9.83
#